data_AF-A0A662VWU4-F1
#
_entry.id   AF-A0A662VWU4-F1
#
_cell.length_a   1.000
_cell.length_b   1.000
_cell.length_c   1.000
_cell.angle_alpha   90.00
_cell.angle_beta   90.00
_cell.angle_gamma   90.00
#
_symmetry.space_group_name_H-M   'P 1'
#
loop_
_entity.id
_entity.type
_entity.pdbx_description
1 polymer ?
#
loop_
_entity_poly.entity_id
_entity_poly.type
_entity_poly.pdbx_seq_one_letter_code
_entity_poly.pdbx_strand_id
1 'polypeptide(L)'
;MKWYSAILFLITLVAGLMEVVSGLKGDSITSLVPSDVFGGIVLLIVSAVFLRGLTHREHYAFYEFGSLMLCIFSVLYILAMLANGLDAAIVGEEWNPIDDLRIEMILLPFAIPGTLRLIREKRELPP
;
A
#
# COMPACT_ATOMS: atom_id res chain seq x y z
N MET A 1 -2.64 16.06 -10.38
CA MET A 1 -1.55 15.13 -9.98
C MET A 1 -0.89 15.52 -8.67
N LYS A 2 -0.25 16.69 -8.53
CA LYS A 2 0.37 17.10 -7.24
C LYS A 2 -0.58 17.01 -6.04
N TRP A 3 -1.82 17.49 -6.19
CA TRP A 3 -2.85 17.36 -5.15
C TRP A 3 -3.19 15.92 -4.80
N TYR A 4 -3.22 15.04 -5.81
CA TYR A 4 -3.47 13.62 -5.58
C TYR A 4 -2.28 12.96 -4.86
N SER A 5 -1.04 13.28 -5.25
CA SER A 5 0.17 12.87 -4.51
C SER A 5 0.16 13.37 -3.06
N ALA A 6 -0.38 14.57 -2.79
CA ALA A 6 -0.53 15.09 -1.43
C ALA A 6 -1.55 14.30 -0.61
N ILE A 7 -2.67 13.91 -1.22
CA ILE A 7 -3.66 13.03 -0.59
C ILE A 7 -3.03 11.66 -0.30
N LEU A 8 -2.35 11.05 -1.28
CA LEU A 8 -1.69 9.75 -1.09
C LEU A 8 -0.60 9.82 -0.03
N PHE A 9 0.20 10.89 -0.01
CA PHE A 9 1.17 11.17 1.04
C PHE A 9 0.52 11.13 2.43
N LEU A 10 -0.57 11.89 2.64
CA LEU A 10 -1.25 11.97 3.92
C LEU A 10 -1.85 10.63 4.33
N ILE A 11 -2.54 9.94 3.41
CA ILE A 11 -3.19 8.66 3.69
C ILE A 11 -2.14 7.61 4.07
N THR A 12 -1.09 7.46 3.26
CA THR A 12 -0.02 6.48 3.52
C THR A 12 0.80 6.83 4.76
N LEU A 13 0.99 8.12 5.07
CA LEU A 13 1.66 8.55 6.29
C LEU A 13 0.87 8.13 7.54
N VAL A 14 -0.42 8.47 7.58
CA VAL A 14 -1.28 8.19 8.73
C VAL A 14 -1.43 6.68 8.91
N ALA A 15 -1.71 5.94 7.82
CA ALA A 15 -1.82 4.48 7.84
C ALA A 15 -0.52 3.84 8.34
N GLY A 16 0.63 4.22 7.77
CA GLY A 16 1.92 3.66 8.16
C GLY A 16 2.30 3.96 9.61
N LEU A 17 2.05 5.17 10.10
CA LEU A 17 2.25 5.51 11.52
C LEU A 17 1.35 4.68 12.44
N MET A 18 0.08 4.51 12.08
CA MET A 18 -0.86 3.72 12.88
C MET A 18 -0.43 2.26 12.95
N GLU A 19 -0.03 1.64 11.84
CA GLU A 19 0.43 0.25 11.80
C GLU A 19 1.73 0.02 12.57
N VAL A 20 2.72 0.92 12.45
CA VAL A 20 3.96 0.81 13.24
C VAL A 20 3.67 0.90 14.73
N VAL A 21 2.87 1.88 15.17
CA VAL A 21 2.56 2.04 16.59
C VAL A 21 1.72 0.86 17.10
N SER A 22 0.79 0.35 16.29
CA SER A 22 -0.03 -0.84 16.58
C SER A 22 0.84 -2.08 16.76
N GLY A 23 1.70 -2.36 15.77
CA GLY A 23 2.61 -3.50 15.80
C GLY A 23 3.63 -3.44 16.93
N LEU A 24 4.13 -2.25 17.30
CA LEU A 24 5.06 -2.10 18.43
C LEU A 24 4.38 -2.30 19.80
N LYS A 25 3.07 -2.05 19.90
CA LYS A 25 2.30 -2.33 21.12
C LYS A 25 1.87 -3.79 21.22
N GLY A 26 1.87 -4.52 20.11
CA GLY A 26 1.38 -5.90 20.02
C GLY A 26 -0.14 -6.02 20.01
N ASP A 27 -0.86 -4.90 19.96
CA ASP A 27 -2.32 -4.83 19.97
C ASP A 27 -2.80 -3.93 18.84
N SER A 28 -3.92 -4.30 18.21
CA SER A 28 -4.58 -3.48 17.21
C SER A 28 -5.17 -2.22 17.86
N ILE A 29 -4.70 -1.03 17.44
CA ILE A 29 -5.22 0.25 17.95
C ILE A 29 -6.67 0.47 17.51
N THR A 30 -7.02 -0.05 16.34
CA THR A 30 -8.38 -0.05 15.79
C THR A 30 -8.63 -1.38 15.10
N SER A 31 -9.87 -1.85 15.05
CA SER A 31 -10.26 -3.09 14.35
C SER A 31 -9.90 -3.11 12.85
N LEU A 32 -9.64 -1.95 12.26
CA LEU A 32 -9.25 -1.77 10.86
C LEU A 32 -7.74 -1.65 10.63
N VAL A 33 -6.92 -1.57 11.70
CA VAL A 33 -5.47 -1.41 11.59
C VAL A 33 -4.79 -2.60 12.27
N PRO A 34 -4.35 -3.58 11.48
CA PRO A 34 -3.60 -4.72 11.97
C PRO A 34 -2.31 -4.29 12.67
N SER A 35 -1.84 -5.16 13.56
CA SER A 35 -0.50 -5.05 14.14
C SER A 35 0.52 -5.55 13.11
N ASP A 36 0.94 -4.69 12.18
CA ASP A 36 2.00 -5.00 11.20
C ASP A 36 3.06 -3.88 11.14
N VAL A 37 4.19 -4.10 11.81
CA VAL A 37 5.31 -3.15 11.78
C VAL A 37 5.93 -3.06 10.39
N PHE A 38 5.96 -4.18 9.64
CA PHE A 38 6.59 -4.21 8.32
C PHE A 38 5.75 -3.46 7.29
N GLY A 39 4.45 -3.75 7.22
CA GLY A 39 3.49 -3.01 6.38
C GLY A 39 3.51 -1.51 6.68
N GLY A 40 3.51 -1.17 7.97
CA GLY A 40 3.61 0.21 8.41
C GLY A 40 4.89 0.92 7.93
N ILE A 41 6.06 0.28 8.04
CA ILE A 41 7.33 0.83 7.52
C ILE A 41 7.27 1.00 6.00
N VAL A 42 6.73 0.03 5.27
CA VAL A 42 6.57 0.09 3.82
C VAL A 42 5.71 1.30 3.43
N LEU A 43 4.59 1.53 4.12
CA LEU A 43 3.72 2.68 3.89
C LEU A 43 4.42 4.01 4.19
N LEU A 44 5.27 4.07 5.21
CA LEU A 44 6.10 5.25 5.49
C LEU A 44 7.10 5.54 4.36
N ILE A 45 7.70 4.51 3.77
CA ILE A 45 8.60 4.65 2.62
C ILE A 45 7.81 5.16 1.40
N VAL A 46 6.65 4.57 1.11
CA VAL A 46 5.76 5.01 0.03
C VAL A 46 5.32 6.47 0.25
N SER A 47 4.98 6.83 1.48
CA SER A 47 4.64 8.20 1.87
C SER A 47 5.80 9.17 1.60
N ALA A 48 7.02 8.81 1.98
CA ALA A 48 8.22 9.61 1.72
C ALA A 48 8.45 9.84 0.22
N VAL A 49 8.19 8.84 -0.63
CA VAL A 49 8.24 8.97 -2.10
C VAL A 49 7.23 10.01 -2.60
N PHE A 50 5.99 9.97 -2.12
CA PHE A 50 4.98 10.96 -2.49
C PHE A 50 5.34 12.37 -2.00
N LEU A 51 5.83 12.50 -0.77
CA LEU A 51 6.32 13.77 -0.21
C LEU A 51 7.44 14.35 -1.07
N ARG A 52 8.40 13.51 -1.47
CA ARG A 52 9.50 13.93 -2.34
C ARG A 52 8.96 14.46 -3.67
N GLY A 53 7.97 13.78 -4.26
CA GLY A 53 7.29 14.23 -5.47
C GLY A 53 6.64 15.62 -5.36
N LEU A 54 6.14 16.03 -4.19
CA LEU A 54 5.57 17.37 -3.99
C LEU A 54 6.62 18.48 -4.09
N THR A 55 7.84 18.20 -3.64
CA THR A 55 8.94 19.17 -3.57
C THR A 55 9.83 19.18 -4.82
N HIS A 56 9.77 18.14 -5.65
CA HIS A 56 10.63 17.99 -6.83
C HIS A 56 9.99 18.57 -8.11
N ARG A 57 10.84 18.94 -9.08
CA ARG A 57 10.40 19.39 -10.42
C ARG A 57 9.77 18.25 -11.23
N GLU A 58 10.30 17.04 -11.07
CA GLU A 58 9.83 15.82 -11.73
C GLU A 58 8.76 15.09 -10.90
N HIS A 59 7.71 15.81 -10.50
CA HIS A 59 6.70 15.25 -9.59
C HIS A 59 5.94 14.04 -10.16
N TYR A 60 5.93 13.87 -11.49
CA TYR A 60 5.26 12.75 -12.14
C TYR A 60 5.97 11.42 -11.93
N ALA A 61 7.31 11.38 -12.03
CA ALA A 61 8.09 10.16 -11.81
C ALA A 61 7.90 9.61 -10.39
N PHE A 62 7.92 10.49 -9.38
CA PHE A 62 7.67 10.11 -7.98
C PHE A 62 6.23 9.64 -7.76
N TYR A 63 5.26 10.29 -8.40
CA TYR A 63 3.87 9.88 -8.31
C TYR A 63 3.64 8.48 -8.90
N GLU A 64 4.20 8.22 -10.08
CA GLU A 64 4.11 6.93 -10.76
C GLU A 64 4.83 5.83 -9.99
N PHE A 65 6.05 6.09 -9.54
CA PHE A 65 6.83 5.13 -8.75
C PHE A 65 6.17 4.83 -7.39
N GLY A 66 5.71 5.85 -6.67
CA GLY A 66 5.00 5.67 -5.40
C GLY A 66 3.69 4.88 -5.59
N SER A 67 2.97 5.14 -6.68
CA SER A 67 1.75 4.39 -7.02
C SER A 67 2.07 2.94 -7.40
N LEU A 68 3.16 2.69 -8.13
CA LEU A 68 3.63 1.35 -8.45
C LEU A 68 4.00 0.58 -7.18
N MET A 69 4.75 1.18 -6.26
CA MET A 69 5.08 0.56 -4.97
C MET A 69 3.83 0.21 -4.19
N LEU A 70 2.90 1.17 -4.04
CA LEU A 70 1.64 0.93 -3.34
C LEU A 70 0.85 -0.22 -3.98
N CYS A 71 0.78 -0.26 -5.32
CA CYS A 71 0.13 -1.35 -6.06
C CYS A 71 0.77 -2.71 -5.77
N ILE A 72 2.11 -2.80 -5.85
CA ILE A 72 2.85 -4.04 -5.60
C ILE A 72 2.56 -4.58 -4.21
N PHE A 73 2.70 -3.77 -3.15
CA PHE A 73 2.46 -4.23 -1.79
C PHE A 73 1.00 -4.60 -1.55
N SER A 74 0.06 -3.82 -2.09
CA SER A 74 -1.37 -4.16 -2.02
C SER A 74 -1.67 -5.53 -2.63
N VAL A 75 -1.11 -5.83 -3.81
CA VAL A 75 -1.28 -7.14 -4.46
C VAL A 75 -0.60 -8.24 -3.68
N LEU A 76 0.61 -8.00 -3.16
CA LEU A 76 1.33 -8.99 -2.35
C LEU A 76 0.53 -9.38 -1.11
N TYR A 77 -0.08 -8.42 -0.41
CA TYR A 77 -0.92 -8.70 0.76
C TYR A 77 -2.23 -9.42 0.39
N ILE A 78 -2.84 -9.11 -0.76
CA ILE A 78 -3.97 -9.88 -1.28
C ILE A 78 -3.58 -11.33 -1.54
N LEU A 79 -2.43 -11.57 -2.18
CA LEU A 79 -1.95 -12.92 -2.43
C LEU A 79 -1.62 -13.67 -1.13
N ALA A 80 -1.04 -12.98 -0.14
CA ALA A 80 -0.76 -13.57 1.17
C ALA A 80 -2.05 -13.99 1.88
N MET A 81 -3.07 -13.12 1.92
CA MET A 81 -4.39 -13.45 2.47
C MET A 81 -5.02 -14.66 1.76
N LEU A 82 -4.97 -14.70 0.43
CA LEU A 82 -5.50 -15.83 -0.33
C LEU A 82 -4.72 -17.12 -0.09
N ALA A 83 -3.41 -17.03 0.14
CA ALA A 83 -2.59 -18.17 0.51
C ALA A 83 -2.98 -18.72 1.88
N ASN A 84 -3.21 -17.85 2.87
CA ASN A 84 -3.70 -18.25 4.20
C ASN A 84 -5.08 -18.92 4.10
N GLY A 85 -5.99 -18.37 3.31
CA GLY A 85 -7.31 -18.97 3.09
C GLY A 85 -7.23 -20.33 2.38
N LEU A 86 -6.32 -20.50 1.43
CA LEU A 86 -6.08 -21.78 0.77
C LEU A 86 -5.48 -22.82 1.74
N ASP A 87 -4.53 -22.41 2.58
CA ASP A 87 -3.92 -23.26 3.60
C ASP A 87 -4.97 -23.77 4.60
N ALA A 88 -5.79 -22.87 5.14
CA ALA A 88 -6.89 -23.23 6.03
C ALA A 88 -7.89 -24.20 5.37
N ALA A 89 -8.21 -24.00 4.09
CA ALA A 89 -9.08 -24.90 3.34
C ALA A 89 -8.49 -26.31 3.15
N ILE A 90 -7.16 -26.43 3.04
CA ILE A 90 -6.46 -27.72 2.93
C ILE A 90 -6.41 -28.43 4.28
N VAL A 91 -6.13 -27.69 5.36
CA VAL A 91 -6.04 -28.25 6.73
C VAL A 91 -7.41 -28.54 7.33
N GLY A 92 -8.46 -27.83 6.87
CA GLY A 92 -9.82 -27.93 7.39
C GLY A 92 -10.08 -27.00 8.58
N GLU A 93 -9.35 -25.89 8.68
CA GLU A 93 -9.52 -24.87 9.73
C GLU A 93 -10.52 -23.79 9.32
N GLU A 94 -11.13 -23.13 10.31
CA GLU A 94 -11.95 -21.95 10.06
C GLU A 94 -11.07 -20.75 9.71
N TRP A 95 -11.34 -20.13 8.56
CA TRP A 95 -10.65 -18.92 8.13
C TRP A 95 -11.60 -17.73 8.08
N ASN A 96 -11.20 -16.65 8.74
CA ASN A 96 -11.88 -15.37 8.68
C ASN A 96 -11.00 -14.35 7.93
N PRO A 97 -11.38 -13.93 6.70
CA PRO A 97 -10.60 -12.99 5.89
C PRO A 97 -10.34 -11.65 6.56
N ILE A 98 -11.17 -11.26 7.54
CA ILE A 98 -11.02 -9.99 8.27
C ILE A 98 -9.72 -9.98 9.09
N ASP A 99 -9.30 -11.14 9.59
CA ASP A 99 -8.10 -11.27 10.44
C ASP A 99 -6.81 -11.08 9.61
N ASP A 100 -6.89 -11.40 8.32
CA ASP A 100 -5.81 -11.22 7.34
C ASP A 100 -5.87 -9.90 6.57
N LEU A 101 -6.93 -9.11 6.76
CA LEU A 101 -7.07 -7.83 6.07
C LEU A 101 -5.91 -6.91 6.45
N ARG A 102 -5.35 -6.22 5.46
CA ARG A 102 -4.25 -5.25 5.61
C ARG A 102 -4.63 -3.93 4.96
N ILE A 103 -4.12 -2.81 5.49
CA ILE A 103 -4.57 -1.49 5.02
C ILE A 103 -4.13 -1.23 3.58
N GLU A 104 -2.99 -1.77 3.16
CA GLU A 104 -2.50 -1.72 1.79
C GLU A 104 -3.53 -2.27 0.81
N MET A 105 -4.20 -3.38 1.17
CA MET A 105 -5.22 -4.01 0.33
C MET A 105 -6.39 -3.04 0.07
N ILE A 106 -6.77 -2.26 1.08
CA ILE A 106 -7.80 -1.22 0.99
C ILE A 106 -7.31 -0.04 0.14
N LEU A 107 -6.00 0.25 0.17
CA LEU A 107 -5.39 1.35 -0.57
C LEU A 107 -5.16 1.05 -2.06
N LEU A 108 -5.31 -0.20 -2.52
CA LEU A 108 -5.11 -0.60 -3.92
C LEU A 108 -5.81 0.31 -4.95
N PRO A 109 -7.10 0.70 -4.79
CA PRO A 109 -7.78 1.53 -5.79
C PRO A 109 -7.11 2.89 -6.00
N PHE A 110 -6.43 3.41 -4.98
CA PHE A 110 -5.72 4.69 -5.03
C PHE A 110 -4.38 4.60 -5.78
N ALA A 111 -3.82 3.40 -5.92
CA ALA A 111 -2.60 3.17 -6.69
C ALA A 111 -2.86 3.15 -8.22
N ILE A 112 -4.07 2.73 -8.63
CA ILE A 112 -4.43 2.50 -10.04
C ILE A 112 -4.13 3.70 -10.95
N PRO A 113 -4.51 4.95 -10.62
CA PRO A 113 -4.35 6.06 -11.54
C PRO A 113 -2.88 6.38 -11.86
N GLY A 114 -1.98 6.23 -10.89
CA GLY A 114 -0.54 6.44 -11.11
C GLY A 114 0.11 5.29 -11.87
N THR A 115 -0.25 4.04 -11.55
CA THR A 115 0.27 2.87 -12.27
C THR A 115 -0.21 2.84 -13.73
N LEU A 116 -1.48 3.14 -14.00
CA LEU A 116 -2.00 3.22 -15.38
C LEU A 116 -1.28 4.28 -16.22
N ARG A 117 -0.93 5.40 -15.60
CA ARG A 117 -0.18 6.46 -16.26
C ARG A 117 1.21 5.98 -16.66
N LEU A 118 1.94 5.36 -15.74
CA LEU A 118 3.26 4.78 -16.03
C LEU A 118 3.21 3.80 -17.21
N ILE A 119 2.18 2.94 -17.27
CA ILE A 119 2.00 1.99 -18.38
C ILE A 119 1.77 2.73 -19.71
N ARG A 120 1.03 3.84 -19.70
CA ARG A 120 0.79 4.65 -20.91
C ARG A 120 2.07 5.34 -21.37
N GLU A 121 2.80 6.00 -20.48
CA GLU A 121 4.05 6.69 -20.83
C GLU A 121 5.10 5.71 -21.38
N LYS A 122 5.20 4.49 -20.82
CA LYS A 122 6.08 3.44 -21.35
C LYS A 122 5.75 3.04 -22.80
N ARG A 123 4.47 3.10 -23.22
CA ARG A 123 4.06 2.73 -24.59
C ARG A 123 4.42 3.80 -25.63
N GLU A 124 4.68 5.03 -25.19
CA GLU A 124 4.98 6.15 -26.08
C GLU A 124 6.49 6.30 -26.34
N LEU A 125 7.34 5.58 -25.60
CA LEU A 125 8.79 5.56 -25.81
C LEU A 125 9.18 4.62 -26.96
N PRO A 126 10.11 5.02 -27.86
CA PRO A 126 10.66 4.12 -28.87
C PRO A 126 11.39 2.93 -28.19
N PRO A 127 11.41 1.75 -28.85
CA PRO A 127 12.00 0.53 -28.31
C PRO A 127 13.52 0.62 -28.07
#